data_AF-A0A4Y9Z247-F1
#
_entry.id   AF-A0A4Y9Z247-F1
#
_cell.length_a   1.000
_cell.length_b   1.000
_cell.length_c   1.000
_cell.angle_alpha   90.00
_cell.angle_beta   90.00
_cell.angle_gamma   90.00
#
_symmetry.space_group_name_H-M   'P 1'
#
loop_
_entity.id
_entity.type
_entity.pdbx_description
1 polymer ?
#
loop_
_entity_poly.entity_id
_entity_poly.type
_entity_poly.pdbx_seq_one_letter_code
_entity_poly.pdbx_strand_id
1 'polypeptide(L)'
;MSFALRAVREATPPLRVAQSSVRYARKDAGPDPRVEHIRRALYPGNIRNKETPIGSWRPNVGGRLQRAIPSVQAHETIERAWFLHQRHVRKRREAELERKHRFMVRAMEVLHELDPKLYKQANQEEDPRVRRPEEIELAKTLKAPEKRALESRIRGLFPRELRVPTDTPPRSGWNYDWKPPFPRV
;
A
#
# COMPACT_ATOMS: atom_id res chain seq x y z
N MET A 1 42.84 -10.73 20.22
CA MET A 1 41.87 -9.85 20.90
C MET A 1 40.57 -10.63 21.10
N SER A 2 40.56 -11.40 22.18
CA SER A 2 39.54 -12.37 22.57
C SER A 2 38.44 -11.68 23.37
N PHE A 3 37.23 -11.60 22.81
CA PHE A 3 36.06 -11.13 23.55
C PHE A 3 35.44 -12.31 24.30
N ALA A 4 35.71 -12.35 25.60
CA ALA A 4 35.05 -13.21 26.57
C ALA A 4 33.57 -12.81 26.69
N LEU A 5 32.67 -13.62 26.12
CA LEU A 5 31.26 -13.58 26.50
C LEU A 5 31.09 -14.41 27.76
N ARG A 6 31.23 -13.71 28.90
CA ARG A 6 30.84 -14.17 30.23
C ARG A 6 29.46 -14.82 30.17
N ALA A 7 29.40 -16.00 30.78
CA ALA A 7 28.18 -16.66 31.20
C ALA A 7 27.26 -15.69 31.94
N VAL A 8 26.04 -15.53 31.42
CA VAL A 8 24.87 -15.14 32.21
C VAL A 8 23.93 -16.33 32.17
N ARG A 9 24.19 -17.29 33.06
CA ARG A 9 23.16 -18.23 33.52
C ARG A 9 22.42 -17.56 34.67
N GLU A 10 21.12 -17.86 34.73
CA GLU A 10 20.27 -17.80 35.93
C GLU A 10 19.80 -16.43 36.41
N ALA A 11 18.72 -15.95 35.79
CA ALA A 11 17.38 -16.09 36.36
C ALA A 11 16.38 -15.59 35.33
N THR A 12 15.64 -16.48 34.68
CA THR A 12 14.35 -16.06 34.12
C THR A 12 13.45 -15.77 35.32
N PRO A 13 13.10 -14.52 35.65
CA PRO A 13 11.96 -14.32 36.52
C PRO A 13 10.79 -15.06 35.88
N PRO A 14 9.90 -15.73 36.64
CA PRO A 14 8.65 -16.14 36.04
C PRO A 14 8.07 -14.84 35.47
N LEU A 15 7.91 -14.78 34.14
CA LEU A 15 7.09 -13.76 33.52
C LEU A 15 5.73 -13.95 34.17
N ARG A 16 5.48 -13.19 35.25
CA ARG A 16 4.16 -12.99 35.79
C ARG A 16 3.44 -12.37 34.62
N VAL A 17 2.75 -13.21 33.86
CA VAL A 17 1.75 -12.78 32.90
C VAL A 17 0.81 -11.98 33.77
N ALA A 18 0.99 -10.66 33.76
CA ALA A 18 0.06 -9.75 34.39
C ALA A 18 -1.26 -10.07 33.70
N GLN A 19 -2.11 -10.82 34.39
CA GLN A 19 -3.50 -10.91 34.05
C GLN A 19 -4.00 -9.49 34.29
N SER A 20 -3.92 -8.65 33.27
CA SER A 20 -4.68 -7.42 33.22
C SER A 20 -6.13 -7.84 33.20
N SER A 21 -6.68 -8.07 34.40
CA SER A 21 -8.12 -8.13 34.59
C SER A 21 -8.62 -6.78 34.10
N VAL A 22 -9.26 -6.78 32.93
CA VAL A 22 -9.93 -5.61 32.39
C VAL A 22 -11.12 -5.35 33.32
N ARG A 23 -10.89 -4.59 34.40
CA ARG A 23 -11.83 -4.33 35.51
C ARG A 23 -12.93 -3.31 35.16
N TYR A 24 -13.28 -3.16 33.88
CA TYR A 24 -14.34 -2.23 33.46
C TYR A 24 -15.30 -2.84 32.44
N ALA A 25 -15.63 -4.13 32.57
CA ALA A 25 -16.81 -4.67 31.90
C ALA A 25 -18.01 -4.53 32.86
N ARG A 26 -18.91 -3.58 32.58
CA ARG A 26 -20.23 -3.54 33.22
C ARG A 26 -20.91 -4.89 33.02
N LYS A 27 -21.54 -5.39 34.08
CA LYS A 27 -22.23 -6.69 34.11
C LYS A 27 -23.63 -6.53 33.52
N ASP A 28 -23.69 -6.20 32.24
CA ASP A 28 -24.95 -6.19 31.48
C ASP A 28 -25.27 -7.62 31.02
N ALA A 29 -26.56 -7.87 30.74
CA ALA A 29 -27.14 -9.17 30.40
C ALA A 29 -26.24 -10.04 29.52
N GLY A 30 -26.22 -11.36 29.80
CA GLY A 30 -25.25 -12.36 29.31
C GLY A 30 -24.70 -12.07 27.90
N PRO A 31 -23.37 -12.09 27.74
CA PRO A 31 -22.72 -11.49 26.57
C PRO A 31 -23.14 -12.19 25.28
N ASP A 32 -23.58 -11.41 24.29
CA ASP A 32 -23.87 -11.90 22.94
C ASP A 32 -22.65 -12.71 22.45
N PRO A 33 -22.83 -13.99 22.07
CA PRO A 33 -21.73 -14.83 21.61
C PRO A 33 -20.95 -14.18 20.47
N ARG A 34 -21.57 -13.36 19.60
CA ARG A 34 -20.87 -12.66 18.52
C ARG A 34 -19.88 -11.63 19.04
N VAL A 35 -20.27 -10.83 20.03
CA VAL A 35 -19.40 -9.83 20.66
C VAL A 35 -18.22 -10.50 21.34
N GLU A 36 -18.44 -11.64 21.98
CA GLU A 36 -17.38 -12.47 22.56
C GLU A 36 -16.43 -13.05 21.51
N HIS A 37 -16.94 -13.51 20.37
CA HIS A 37 -16.09 -13.99 19.27
C HIS A 37 -15.25 -12.87 18.66
N ILE A 38 -15.83 -11.68 18.46
CA ILE A 38 -15.10 -10.49 18.00
C ILE A 38 -14.03 -10.10 19.03
N ARG A 39 -14.36 -10.10 20.32
CA ARG A 39 -13.40 -9.78 21.40
C ARG A 39 -12.26 -10.79 21.45
N ARG A 40 -12.54 -12.10 21.35
CA ARG A 40 -11.54 -13.17 21.33
C ARG A 40 -10.69 -13.18 20.07
N ALA A 41 -11.24 -12.72 18.95
CA ALA A 41 -10.46 -12.43 17.76
C ALA A 41 -9.55 -11.24 18.07
N LEU A 42 -10.06 -10.02 18.19
CA LEU A 42 -9.23 -8.81 18.31
C LEU A 42 -8.21 -8.85 19.46
N TYR A 43 -8.55 -9.51 20.57
CA TYR A 43 -7.69 -9.67 21.73
C TYR A 43 -7.55 -11.16 22.06
N PRO A 44 -6.67 -11.88 21.33
CA PRO A 44 -6.44 -13.28 21.61
C PRO A 44 -5.89 -13.44 23.03
N GLY A 45 -6.40 -14.42 23.79
CA GLY A 45 -5.93 -14.66 25.14
C GLY A 45 -4.43 -14.98 25.16
N ASN A 46 -3.72 -14.50 26.18
CA ASN A 46 -2.28 -14.78 26.38
C ASN A 46 -1.96 -16.25 26.69
N ILE A 47 -2.97 -17.12 26.72
CA ILE A 47 -2.85 -18.55 27.04
C ILE A 47 -2.38 -19.29 25.78
N ARG A 48 -1.11 -19.70 25.80
CA ARG A 48 -0.36 -20.33 24.70
C ARG A 48 -0.67 -21.83 24.50
N ASN A 49 -1.89 -22.27 24.80
CA ASN A 49 -2.23 -23.70 24.79
C ASN A 49 -2.96 -24.15 23.51
N LYS A 50 -3.54 -23.20 22.75
CA LYS A 50 -4.27 -23.48 21.51
C LYS A 50 -3.84 -22.49 20.43
N GLU A 51 -3.95 -22.90 19.17
CA GLU A 51 -3.71 -21.99 18.05
C GLU A 51 -4.73 -20.86 18.09
N THR A 52 -4.26 -19.61 18.04
CA THR A 52 -5.15 -18.46 18.02
C THR A 52 -5.63 -18.23 16.58
N PRO A 53 -6.89 -17.81 16.38
CA PRO A 53 -7.45 -17.61 15.04
C PRO A 53 -6.73 -16.53 14.24
N ILE A 54 -6.05 -15.59 14.91
CA ILE A 54 -5.24 -14.52 14.29
C ILE A 54 -3.77 -14.92 14.12
N GLY A 55 -3.40 -16.15 14.52
CA GLY A 55 -2.06 -16.67 14.31
C GLY A 55 -0.98 -16.05 15.21
N SER A 56 -1.36 -15.29 16.24
CA SER A 56 -0.45 -14.70 17.23
C SER A 56 0.33 -15.76 18.03
N TRP A 57 -0.25 -16.95 18.21
CA TRP A 57 0.44 -18.10 18.78
C TRP A 57 0.18 -19.34 17.94
N ARG A 58 1.26 -20.03 17.56
CA ARG A 58 1.24 -21.31 16.86
C ARG A 58 2.34 -22.21 17.44
N PRO A 59 2.00 -23.42 17.95
CA PRO A 59 2.96 -24.26 18.67
C PRO A 59 4.10 -24.76 17.77
N ASN A 60 3.84 -24.93 16.47
CA ASN A 60 4.79 -25.51 15.51
C ASN A 60 5.69 -24.46 14.81
N VAL A 61 5.67 -23.19 15.21
CA VAL A 61 6.44 -22.14 14.52
C VAL A 61 7.94 -22.37 14.65
N GLY A 62 8.43 -22.72 15.84
CA GLY A 62 9.86 -22.98 16.06
C GLY A 62 10.39 -24.10 15.17
N GLY A 63 9.71 -25.24 15.13
CA GLY A 63 10.10 -26.37 14.27
C GLY A 63 9.98 -26.06 12.78
N ARG A 64 8.99 -25.26 12.36
CA ARG A 64 8.86 -24.80 10.96
C ARG A 64 9.98 -23.83 10.57
N LEU A 65 10.35 -22.91 11.46
CA LEU A 65 11.46 -21.98 11.25
C LEU A 65 12.79 -22.73 11.13
N GLN A 66 13.05 -23.70 12.02
CA GLN A 66 14.25 -24.56 11.92
C GLN A 66 14.29 -25.38 10.63
N ARG A 67 13.14 -25.81 10.09
CA ARG A 67 13.08 -26.50 8.78
C ARG A 67 13.31 -25.55 7.61
N ALA A 68 12.77 -24.34 7.67
CA ALA A 68 12.86 -23.37 6.58
C ALA A 68 14.22 -22.65 6.52
N ILE A 69 14.86 -22.45 7.68
CA ILE A 69 16.14 -21.75 7.83
C ILE A 69 17.22 -22.78 8.15
N PRO A 70 18.11 -23.11 7.20
CA PRO A 70 19.17 -24.10 7.41
C PRO A 70 20.15 -23.68 8.52
N SER A 71 20.48 -22.39 8.60
CA SER A 71 21.35 -21.81 9.62
C SER A 71 21.12 -20.30 9.77
N VAL A 72 21.52 -19.73 10.90
CA VAL A 72 21.44 -18.28 11.15
C VAL A 72 22.28 -17.51 10.13
N GLN A 73 23.46 -18.01 9.78
CA GLN A 73 24.34 -17.38 8.79
C GLN A 73 23.71 -17.36 7.39
N ALA A 74 23.00 -18.44 7.01
CA ALA A 74 22.29 -18.50 5.74
C ALA A 74 21.16 -17.46 5.69
N HIS A 75 20.39 -17.34 6.77
CA HIS A 75 19.34 -16.33 6.90
C HIS A 75 19.90 -14.90 6.80
N GLU A 76 20.92 -14.55 7.59
CA GLU A 76 21.56 -13.22 7.54
C GLU A 76 22.15 -12.89 6.16
N THR A 77 22.65 -13.90 5.45
CA THR A 77 23.22 -13.72 4.11
C THR A 77 22.12 -13.46 3.09
N ILE A 78 21.02 -14.20 3.15
CA ILE A 78 19.84 -13.98 2.30
C ILE A 78 19.27 -12.58 2.55
N GLU A 79 19.13 -12.17 3.81
CA GLU A 79 18.63 -10.84 4.16
C GLU A 79 19.53 -9.71 3.66
N ARG A 80 20.85 -9.82 3.88
CA ARG A 80 21.82 -8.83 3.35
C ARG A 80 21.77 -8.74 1.83
N ALA A 81 21.71 -9.88 1.14
CA ALA A 81 21.59 -9.92 -0.31
C ALA A 81 20.28 -9.28 -0.80
N TRP A 82 19.17 -9.54 -0.11
CA TRP A 82 17.87 -8.95 -0.40
C TRP A 82 17.87 -7.42 -0.21
N PHE A 83 18.39 -6.91 0.90
CA PHE A 83 18.50 -5.46 1.12
C PHE A 83 19.42 -4.79 0.11
N LEU A 84 20.52 -5.45 -0.28
CA LEU A 84 21.40 -4.96 -1.34
C LEU A 84 20.65 -4.89 -2.69
N HIS A 85 19.88 -5.93 -3.03
CA HIS A 85 19.04 -5.95 -4.22
C HIS A 85 18.00 -4.83 -4.20
N GLN A 86 17.27 -4.65 -3.10
CA GLN A 86 16.30 -3.56 -2.94
C GLN A 86 16.96 -2.18 -3.10
N ARG A 87 18.17 -1.99 -2.57
CA ARG A 87 18.95 -0.75 -2.75
C ARG A 87 19.28 -0.52 -4.23
N HIS A 88 19.71 -1.55 -4.96
CA HIS A 88 19.97 -1.44 -6.40
C HIS A 88 18.70 -1.13 -7.20
N VAL A 89 17.58 -1.76 -6.88
CA VAL A 89 16.28 -1.46 -7.50
C VAL A 89 15.87 0.00 -7.27
N ARG A 90 16.04 0.50 -6.05
CA ARG A 90 15.76 1.91 -5.72
C ARG A 90 16.64 2.86 -6.54
N LYS A 91 17.96 2.66 -6.53
CA LYS A 91 18.90 3.48 -7.31
C LYS A 91 18.59 3.47 -8.81
N ARG A 92 18.23 2.31 -9.36
CA ARG A 92 17.84 2.18 -10.78
C ARG A 92 16.60 3.01 -11.10
N ARG A 93 15.58 2.96 -10.23
CA ARG A 93 14.34 3.76 -10.38
C ARG A 93 14.64 5.26 -10.26
N GLU A 94 15.45 5.67 -9.28
CA GLU A 94 15.88 7.07 -9.10
C GLU A 94 16.63 7.58 -10.34
N ALA A 95 17.60 6.84 -10.86
CA ALA A 95 18.32 7.21 -12.08
C ALA A 95 17.43 7.26 -13.33
N GLU A 96 16.36 6.46 -13.39
CA GLU A 96 15.37 6.57 -14.47
C GLU A 96 14.49 7.81 -14.32
N LEU A 97 14.04 8.12 -13.10
CA LEU A 97 13.27 9.32 -12.80
C LEU A 97 14.08 10.59 -13.09
N GLU A 98 15.35 10.62 -12.68
CA GLU A 98 16.27 11.72 -12.95
C GLU A 98 16.46 11.93 -14.45
N ARG A 99 16.66 10.86 -15.21
CA ARG A 99 16.75 10.93 -16.68
C ARG A 99 15.48 11.53 -17.30
N LYS A 100 14.30 11.03 -16.90
CA LYS A 100 13.01 11.55 -17.39
C LYS A 100 12.82 13.03 -17.03
N HIS A 101 13.15 13.39 -15.80
CA HIS A 101 13.09 14.77 -15.33
C HIS A 101 14.03 15.69 -16.13
N ARG A 102 15.28 15.29 -16.36
CA ARG A 102 16.23 16.05 -17.18
C ARG A 102 15.71 16.29 -18.60
N PHE A 103 15.14 15.27 -19.23
CA PHE A 103 14.55 15.43 -20.56
C PHE A 103 13.32 16.35 -20.54
N MET A 104 12.49 16.27 -19.50
CA MET A 104 11.34 17.16 -19.32
C MET A 104 11.77 18.62 -19.18
N VAL A 105 12.78 18.91 -18.35
CA VAL A 105 13.35 20.26 -18.19
C VAL A 105 13.86 20.79 -19.52
N ARG A 106 14.69 20.00 -20.22
CA ARG A 106 15.21 20.38 -21.54
C ARG A 106 14.09 20.66 -22.56
N ALA A 107 13.04 19.85 -22.57
CA ALA A 107 11.90 20.06 -23.46
C ALA A 107 11.17 21.37 -23.15
N MET A 108 11.04 21.73 -21.87
CA MET A 108 10.41 22.98 -21.45
C MET A 108 11.29 24.21 -21.74
N GLU A 109 12.62 24.09 -21.63
CA GLU A 109 13.57 25.13 -22.06
C GLU A 109 13.40 25.42 -23.56
N VAL A 110 13.40 24.38 -24.38
CA VAL A 110 13.19 24.51 -25.84
C VAL A 110 11.81 25.11 -26.15
N LEU A 111 10.76 24.68 -25.45
CA LEU A 111 9.42 25.24 -25.64
C LEU A 111 9.37 26.72 -25.27
N HIS A 112 10.09 27.14 -24.23
CA HIS A 112 10.16 28.53 -23.80
C HIS A 112 10.80 29.43 -24.86
N GLU A 113 11.87 28.95 -25.49
CA GLU A 113 12.58 29.67 -26.56
C GLU A 113 11.75 29.80 -27.84
N LEU A 114 11.02 28.75 -28.21
CA LEU A 114 10.25 28.70 -29.45
C LEU A 114 8.89 29.40 -29.36
N ASP A 115 8.10 29.12 -28.31
CA ASP A 115 6.77 29.68 -28.13
C ASP A 115 6.44 29.94 -26.64
N PRO A 116 6.65 31.19 -26.17
CA PRO A 116 6.33 31.59 -24.80
C PRO A 116 4.84 31.43 -24.43
N LYS A 117 3.92 31.45 -25.41
CA LYS A 117 2.48 31.27 -25.15
C LYS A 117 2.18 29.82 -24.82
N LEU A 118 2.69 28.87 -25.60
CA LEU A 118 2.55 27.45 -25.32
C LEU A 118 3.25 27.05 -24.02
N TYR A 119 4.43 27.62 -23.74
CA TYR A 119 5.12 27.43 -22.46
C TYR A 119 4.25 27.83 -21.25
N LYS A 120 3.60 29.00 -21.32
CA LYS A 120 2.67 29.46 -20.27
C LYS A 120 1.48 28.53 -20.09
N GLN A 121 0.94 27.98 -21.19
CA GLN A 121 -0.17 27.03 -21.15
C GLN A 121 0.25 25.69 -20.55
N ALA A 122 1.43 25.17 -20.90
CA ALA A 122 1.95 23.91 -20.37
C ALA A 122 2.25 23.96 -18.87
N ASN A 123 2.66 25.13 -18.36
CA ASN A 123 2.92 25.36 -16.93
C ASN A 123 1.67 25.74 -16.12
N GLN A 124 0.48 25.63 -16.71
CA GLN A 124 -0.75 25.90 -15.98
C GLN A 124 -0.99 24.79 -14.95
N GLU A 125 -1.04 25.14 -13.67
CA GLU A 125 -1.43 24.22 -12.61
C GLU A 125 -2.93 23.91 -12.72
N GLU A 126 -3.26 22.63 -12.83
CA GLU A 126 -4.65 22.18 -12.85
C GLU A 126 -5.12 21.88 -11.42
N ASP A 127 -6.01 22.71 -10.87
CA ASP A 127 -6.68 22.40 -9.61
C ASP A 127 -7.71 21.27 -9.85
N PRO A 128 -7.55 20.08 -9.23
CA PRO A 128 -8.48 18.97 -9.42
C PRO A 128 -9.91 19.28 -8.95
N ARG A 129 -10.10 20.27 -8.05
CA ARG A 129 -11.42 20.57 -7.48
C ARG A 129 -12.25 21.51 -8.35
N VAL A 130 -11.60 22.34 -9.16
CA VAL A 130 -12.26 23.38 -9.94
C VAL A 130 -12.53 22.88 -11.35
N ARG A 131 -13.80 22.90 -11.77
CA ARG A 131 -14.18 22.58 -13.15
C ARG A 131 -14.10 23.81 -14.03
N ARG A 132 -13.71 23.59 -15.28
CA ARG A 132 -13.78 24.66 -16.28
C ARG A 132 -15.26 25.01 -16.57
N PRO A 133 -15.58 26.27 -16.88
CA PRO A 133 -16.94 26.68 -17.19
C PRO A 133 -17.56 25.85 -18.32
N GLU A 134 -16.78 25.53 -19.35
CA GLU A 134 -17.18 24.67 -20.48
C GLU A 134 -17.65 23.29 -20.01
N GLU A 135 -16.96 22.67 -19.05
CA GLU A 135 -17.35 21.37 -18.50
C GLU A 135 -18.63 21.46 -17.67
N ILE A 136 -18.84 22.59 -17.00
CA ILE A 136 -20.06 22.84 -16.24
C ILE A 136 -21.25 22.97 -17.20
N GLU A 137 -21.07 23.64 -18.34
CA GLU A 137 -22.10 23.74 -19.38
C GLU A 137 -22.43 22.39 -20.00
N LEU A 138 -21.43 21.59 -20.32
CA LEU A 138 -21.63 20.23 -20.81
C LEU A 138 -22.28 19.33 -19.77
N ALA A 139 -21.88 19.43 -18.50
CA ALA A 139 -22.51 18.66 -17.43
C ALA A 139 -24.02 18.96 -17.28
N LYS A 140 -24.49 20.12 -17.75
CA LYS A 140 -25.93 20.46 -17.80
C LYS A 140 -26.66 19.78 -18.96
N THR A 141 -25.99 19.53 -20.09
CA THR A 141 -26.59 18.89 -21.27
C THR A 141 -26.57 17.36 -21.21
N LEU A 142 -25.62 16.79 -20.48
CA LEU A 142 -25.41 15.35 -20.37
C LEU A 142 -26.50 14.62 -19.57
N LYS A 143 -26.76 13.36 -19.96
CA LYS A 143 -27.68 12.48 -19.23
C LYS A 143 -27.05 12.02 -17.91
N ALA A 144 -27.88 11.56 -16.96
CA ALA A 144 -27.43 11.12 -15.63
C ALA A 144 -26.21 10.16 -15.60
N PRO A 145 -26.09 9.10 -16.44
CA PRO A 145 -24.92 8.23 -16.41
C PRO A 145 -23.65 8.91 -16.93
N GLU A 146 -23.76 9.73 -17.97
CA GLU A 146 -22.66 10.49 -18.57
C GLU A 146 -22.16 11.58 -17.61
N LYS A 147 -23.10 12.24 -16.93
CA LYS A 147 -22.80 13.21 -15.87
C LYS A 147 -22.03 12.58 -14.72
N ARG A 148 -22.44 11.40 -14.24
CA ARG A 148 -21.69 10.65 -13.22
C ARG A 148 -20.30 10.22 -13.71
N ALA A 149 -20.18 9.84 -14.97
CA ALA A 149 -18.89 9.47 -15.55
C ALA A 149 -17.94 10.69 -15.62
N LEU A 150 -18.43 11.84 -16.07
CA LEU A 150 -17.71 13.11 -16.04
C LEU A 150 -17.31 13.48 -14.60
N GLU A 151 -18.23 13.35 -13.64
CA GLU A 151 -17.95 13.64 -12.23
C GLU A 151 -16.89 12.73 -11.62
N SER A 152 -16.80 11.48 -12.07
CA SER A 152 -15.81 10.52 -11.58
C SER A 152 -14.39 10.74 -12.13
N ARG A 153 -14.25 11.54 -13.19
CA ARG A 153 -12.96 11.84 -13.82
C ARG A 153 -12.49 13.22 -13.38
N ILE A 154 -11.76 13.22 -12.28
CA ILE A 154 -11.14 14.42 -11.73
C ILE A 154 -9.90 14.77 -12.59
N ARG A 155 -9.79 16.03 -13.02
CA ARG A 155 -8.62 16.54 -13.77
C ARG A 155 -7.35 16.47 -12.91
N GLY A 156 -6.19 16.36 -13.56
CA GLY A 156 -4.91 16.16 -12.88
C GLY A 156 -4.74 14.81 -12.14
N LEU A 157 -5.80 14.00 -12.02
CA LEU A 157 -5.74 12.66 -11.44
C LEU A 157 -5.71 11.58 -12.54
N PHE A 158 -5.21 10.40 -12.17
CA PHE A 158 -5.21 9.25 -13.08
C PHE A 158 -6.65 8.81 -13.42
N PRO A 159 -6.93 8.49 -14.70
CA PRO A 159 -8.21 7.93 -15.10
C PRO A 159 -8.50 6.61 -14.39
N ARG A 160 -9.77 6.35 -14.07
CA ARG A 160 -10.19 5.12 -13.35
C ARG A 160 -10.02 3.86 -14.21
N GLU A 161 -9.95 4.02 -15.52
CA GLU A 161 -9.68 2.94 -16.47
C GLU A 161 -8.23 2.44 -16.38
N LEU A 162 -7.30 3.25 -15.85
CA LEU A 162 -5.92 2.87 -15.58
C LEU A 162 -5.87 1.99 -14.32
N ARG A 163 -6.07 0.69 -14.52
CA ARG A 163 -6.12 -0.30 -13.43
C ARG A 163 -4.72 -0.71 -12.98
N VAL A 164 -4.62 -1.10 -11.71
CA VAL A 164 -3.42 -1.74 -11.15
C VAL A 164 -3.23 -3.11 -11.82
N PRO A 165 -1.99 -3.49 -12.19
CA PRO A 165 -1.72 -4.81 -12.74
C PRO A 165 -2.20 -5.94 -11.82
N THR A 166 -2.78 -6.99 -12.41
CA THR A 166 -3.24 -8.21 -11.71
C THR A 166 -2.32 -9.38 -12.05
N ASP A 167 -2.24 -10.38 -11.15
CA ASP A 167 -1.37 -11.55 -11.34
C ASP A 167 -1.71 -12.34 -12.62
N THR A 168 -2.99 -12.49 -12.92
CA THR A 168 -3.47 -13.09 -14.18
C THR A 168 -4.27 -12.06 -14.98
N PRO A 169 -4.16 -12.04 -16.32
CA PRO A 169 -4.95 -11.14 -17.16
C PRO A 169 -6.45 -11.49 -17.10
N PRO A 170 -7.34 -10.53 -17.39
CA PRO A 170 -8.77 -10.80 -17.49
C PRO A 170 -9.08 -11.66 -18.73
N ARG A 171 -10.16 -12.44 -18.67
CA ARG A 171 -10.61 -13.31 -19.79
C ARG A 171 -10.86 -12.52 -21.09
N SER A 172 -11.38 -11.31 -20.98
CA SER A 172 -11.64 -10.43 -22.12
C SER A 172 -10.40 -9.67 -22.62
N GLY A 173 -9.24 -9.80 -21.95
CA GLY A 173 -8.01 -9.11 -22.33
C GLY A 173 -8.18 -7.60 -22.44
N TRP A 174 -7.91 -7.07 -23.64
CA TRP A 174 -8.00 -5.64 -23.97
C TRP A 174 -9.33 -5.31 -24.65
N ASN A 175 -9.94 -4.18 -24.28
CA ASN A 175 -11.18 -3.71 -24.91
C ASN A 175 -10.87 -2.84 -26.14
N TYR A 176 -11.00 -3.41 -27.34
CA TYR A 176 -10.79 -2.70 -28.61
C TYR A 176 -11.95 -1.78 -29.00
N ASP A 177 -13.16 -2.05 -28.50
CA ASP A 177 -14.38 -1.28 -28.80
C ASP A 177 -14.63 -0.14 -27.81
N TRP A 178 -13.58 0.33 -27.13
CA TRP A 178 -13.71 1.37 -26.12
C TRP A 178 -14.19 2.69 -26.74
N LYS A 179 -15.24 3.28 -26.14
CA LYS A 179 -15.78 4.60 -26.51
C LYS A 179 -15.70 5.54 -25.31
N PRO A 180 -15.39 6.84 -25.51
CA PRO A 180 -15.40 7.80 -24.43
C PRO A 180 -16.84 7.96 -23.89
N PRO A 181 -17.02 8.07 -22.57
CA PRO A 181 -18.35 8.16 -21.94
C PRO A 181 -19.05 9.51 -22.17
N PHE A 182 -18.32 10.52 -22.63
CA PHE A 182 -18.85 11.84 -23.01
C PHE A 182 -18.09 12.35 -24.24
N PRO A 183 -18.70 13.17 -25.10
CA PRO A 183 -18.03 13.75 -26.27
C PRO A 183 -16.83 14.60 -25.84
N ARG A 184 -15.77 14.57 -26.66
CA ARG A 184 -14.63 15.46 -26.45
C ARG A 184 -15.03 16.88 -26.82
N VAL A 185 -14.52 17.83 -26.04
CA VAL A 185 -14.71 19.28 -26.13
C VAL A 185 -13.46 19.87 -26.74
#